data_AF-A0A368G1K9-F1
#
_entry.id   AF-A0A368G1K9-F1
#
_cell.length_a   1.000
_cell.length_b   1.000
_cell.length_c   1.000
_cell.angle_alpha   90.00
_cell.angle_beta   90.00
_cell.angle_gamma   90.00
#
_symmetry.space_group_name_H-M   'P 1'
#
loop_
_entity.id
_entity.type
_entity.pdbx_description
1 polymer ?
#
loop_
_entity_poly.entity_id
_entity_poly.type
_entity_poly.pdbx_seq_one_letter_code
_entity_poly.pdbx_strand_id
1 'polypeptide(L)'
;MRHSLEEQFSAAVEIIQNLPKQGPIQPTTDQKLKMYAFFKQATIGQCNKEKPFFFHVEERLKWNAWNALGNMSKEEAMAEYVELLLAICEKAEDEHNIDDFLNDPALKEIVQLEPMFRKNFEILGRTSMKGREGQTIEVNGTKIQL
;
A
#
# COMPACT_ATOMS: atom_id res chain seq x y z
N MET A 1 7.54 4.64 19.40
CA MET A 1 6.25 4.24 20.02
C MET A 1 5.77 3.01 19.24
N ARG A 2 5.23 1.95 19.86
CA ARG A 2 4.73 0.79 19.11
C ARG A 2 3.27 1.04 18.74
N HIS A 3 2.97 1.09 17.44
CA HIS A 3 1.62 1.34 16.93
C HIS A 3 0.74 0.08 16.98
N SER A 4 -0.57 0.26 17.16
CA SER A 4 -1.53 -0.85 17.13
C SER A 4 -1.69 -1.42 15.72
N LEU A 5 -2.29 -2.60 15.60
CA LEU A 5 -2.54 -3.21 14.29
C LEU A 5 -3.54 -2.38 13.48
N GLU A 6 -4.56 -1.81 14.12
CA GLU A 6 -5.54 -0.94 13.50
C GLU A 6 -4.92 0.36 13.01
N GLU A 7 -3.98 0.95 13.76
CA GLU A 7 -3.22 2.12 13.35
C GLU A 7 -2.35 1.82 12.12
N GLN A 8 -1.65 0.68 12.13
CA GLN A 8 -0.84 0.21 11.00
C GLN A 8 -1.71 -0.06 9.77
N PHE A 9 -2.84 -0.73 9.94
CA PHE A 9 -3.80 -0.96 8.86
C PHE A 9 -4.33 0.35 8.27
N SER A 10 -4.72 1.31 9.13
CA SER A 10 -5.18 2.63 8.67
C SER A 10 -4.10 3.38 7.89
N ALA A 11 -2.86 3.35 8.36
CA ALA A 11 -1.72 3.95 7.67
C ALA A 11 -1.46 3.27 6.31
N ALA A 12 -1.51 1.94 6.26
CA ALA A 12 -1.35 1.17 5.02
C ALA A 12 -2.45 1.48 3.99
N VAL A 13 -3.70 1.62 4.43
CA VAL A 13 -4.83 2.01 3.58
C VAL A 13 -4.62 3.42 3.02
N GLU A 14 -4.20 4.37 3.85
CA GLU A 14 -3.94 5.75 3.43
C GLU A 14 -2.79 5.83 2.41
N ILE A 15 -1.73 5.04 2.59
CA ILE A 15 -0.65 4.89 1.60
C ILE A 15 -1.24 4.45 0.26
N ILE A 16 -1.92 3.30 0.21
CA ILE A 16 -2.46 2.72 -1.03
C ILE A 16 -3.44 3.66 -1.75
N GLN A 17 -4.30 4.36 -1.00
CA GLN A 17 -5.30 5.26 -1.58
C GLN A 17 -4.68 6.51 -2.24
N ASN A 18 -3.52 6.94 -1.75
CA ASN A 18 -2.84 8.14 -2.22
C ASN A 18 -1.61 7.82 -3.08
N LEU A 19 -1.33 6.55 -3.38
CA LEU A 19 -0.28 6.20 -4.33
C LEU A 19 -0.57 6.82 -5.69
N PRO A 20 0.43 7.47 -6.32
CA PRO A 20 0.27 8.00 -7.66
C PRO A 20 0.02 6.86 -8.65
N LYS A 21 -0.69 7.17 -9.74
CA LYS A 21 -1.02 6.17 -10.78
C LYS A 21 0.22 5.64 -11.49
N GLN A 22 1.29 6.43 -11.51
CA GLN A 22 2.61 6.09 -12.01
C GLN A 22 3.62 6.30 -10.88
N GLY A 23 4.56 5.38 -10.73
CA GLY A 23 5.60 5.44 -9.70
C GLY A 23 6.24 4.08 -9.45
N PRO A 24 7.17 3.97 -8.49
CA PRO A 24 7.88 2.72 -8.22
C PRO A 24 6.98 1.67 -7.54
N ILE A 25 6.02 2.10 -6.72
CA ILE A 25 5.10 1.19 -6.02
C ILE A 25 3.88 0.93 -6.91
N GLN A 26 3.95 -0.11 -7.74
CA GLN A 26 2.85 -0.52 -8.62
C GLN A 26 2.39 -1.95 -8.33
N PRO A 27 1.33 -2.13 -7.52
CA PRO A 27 0.76 -3.45 -7.29
C PRO A 27 0.21 -4.07 -8.59
N THR A 28 0.53 -5.34 -8.82
CA THR A 28 -0.08 -6.16 -9.87
C THR A 28 -1.59 -6.30 -9.68
N THR A 29 -2.33 -6.70 -10.72
CA THR A 29 -3.78 -6.92 -10.64
C THR A 29 -4.15 -7.89 -9.52
N ASP A 30 -3.40 -8.99 -9.36
CA ASP A 30 -3.64 -9.99 -8.32
C ASP A 30 -3.39 -9.41 -6.92
N GLN A 31 -2.34 -8.61 -6.75
CA GLN A 31 -2.09 -7.90 -5.49
C GLN A 31 -3.20 -6.89 -5.18
N LYS A 32 -3.70 -6.14 -6.17
CA LYS A 32 -4.85 -5.23 -5.99
C LYS A 32 -6.10 -5.97 -5.53
N LEU A 33 -6.37 -7.15 -6.10
CA LEU A 33 -7.50 -7.98 -5.70
C LEU A 33 -7.34 -8.54 -4.27
N LYS A 34 -6.14 -8.98 -3.88
CA LYS A 34 -5.84 -9.40 -2.49
C LYS A 34 -6.00 -8.26 -1.50
N MET A 35 -5.41 -7.10 -1.79
CA MET A 35 -5.57 -5.89 -0.97
C MET A 35 -7.04 -5.51 -0.82
N TYR A 36 -7.82 -5.54 -1.91
CA TYR A 36 -9.26 -5.34 -1.84
C TYR A 36 -9.93 -6.37 -0.90
N ALA A 37 -9.67 -7.66 -1.07
CA ALA A 37 -10.28 -8.71 -0.27
C ALA A 37 -9.99 -8.53 1.22
N PHE A 38 -8.72 -8.33 1.59
CA PHE A 38 -8.31 -8.09 2.97
C PHE A 38 -8.93 -6.81 3.53
N PHE A 39 -8.99 -5.72 2.76
CA PHE A 39 -9.66 -4.49 3.20
C PHE A 39 -11.14 -4.73 3.50
N LYS A 40 -11.86 -5.45 2.63
CA LYS A 40 -13.27 -5.78 2.85
C LYS A 40 -13.45 -6.69 4.07
N GLN A 41 -12.60 -7.70 4.24
CA GLN A 41 -12.64 -8.59 5.39
C GLN A 41 -12.34 -7.85 6.70
N ALA A 42 -11.31 -7.00 6.74
CA ALA A 42 -10.95 -6.19 7.90
C ALA A 42 -12.06 -5.22 8.32
N THR A 43 -12.75 -4.59 7.36
CA THR A 43 -13.76 -3.56 7.66
C THR A 43 -15.14 -4.15 7.90
N ILE A 44 -15.57 -5.11 7.08
CA ILE A 44 -16.93 -5.65 7.08
C ILE A 44 -16.99 -7.04 7.74
N GLY A 45 -15.93 -7.82 7.65
CA GLY A 45 -15.92 -9.24 8.00
C GLY A 45 -16.22 -10.12 6.78
N GLN A 46 -16.76 -11.30 7.03
CA GLN A 46 -17.09 -12.30 5.99
C GLN A 46 -17.93 -11.70 4.84
N CYS A 47 -17.66 -12.17 3.63
CA CYS A 47 -18.40 -11.75 2.44
C CYS A 47 -19.90 -11.99 2.59
N ASN A 48 -20.68 -10.91 2.50
CA ASN A 48 -22.12 -10.88 2.71
C ASN A 48 -22.89 -10.36 1.48
N LYS A 49 -22.23 -10.29 0.33
CA LYS A 49 -22.82 -9.84 -0.94
C LYS A 49 -23.19 -11.03 -1.79
N GLU A 50 -24.25 -10.89 -2.57
CA GLU A 50 -24.61 -11.86 -3.60
C GLU A 50 -23.54 -11.89 -4.70
N LYS A 51 -23.36 -13.07 -5.30
CA LYS A 51 -22.37 -13.27 -6.36
C LYS A 51 -22.78 -12.48 -7.62
N PRO A 52 -21.93 -11.57 -8.14
CA PRO A 52 -22.25 -10.79 -9.32
C PRO A 52 -22.45 -11.67 -10.57
N PHE A 53 -23.25 -11.15 -11.51
CA PHE A 53 -23.50 -11.82 -12.79
C PHE A 53 -22.21 -11.98 -13.61
N PHE A 54 -22.13 -13.02 -14.43
CA PHE A 54 -20.86 -13.45 -15.02
C PHE A 54 -20.23 -12.44 -16.00
N PHE A 55 -21.02 -11.55 -16.60
CA PHE A 55 -20.51 -10.48 -17.47
C PHE A 55 -19.92 -9.28 -16.71
N HIS A 56 -20.19 -9.12 -15.41
CA HIS A 56 -19.55 -8.10 -14.58
C HIS A 56 -18.20 -8.60 -14.07
N VAL A 57 -17.24 -8.71 -14.98
CA VAL A 57 -15.95 -9.40 -14.74
C VAL A 57 -15.20 -8.82 -13.53
N GLU A 58 -15.03 -7.49 -13.47
CA GLU A 58 -14.28 -6.85 -12.38
C GLU A 58 -14.95 -7.05 -11.02
N GLU A 59 -16.26 -6.82 -10.93
CA GLU A 59 -17.03 -7.03 -9.71
C GLU A 59 -16.98 -8.49 -9.25
N ARG A 60 -17.04 -9.42 -10.21
CA ARG A 60 -16.94 -10.85 -9.93
C ARG A 60 -15.56 -11.25 -9.44
N LEU A 61 -14.49 -10.66 -9.97
CA LEU A 61 -13.13 -10.90 -9.46
C LEU A 61 -12.97 -10.38 -8.03
N LYS A 62 -13.43 -9.15 -7.75
CA LYS A 62 -13.46 -8.56 -6.41
C LYS A 62 -14.27 -9.41 -5.43
N TRP A 63 -15.46 -9.83 -5.84
CA TRP A 63 -16.31 -10.71 -5.03
C TRP A 63 -15.65 -12.06 -4.77
N ASN A 64 -15.10 -12.71 -5.79
CA ASN A 64 -14.42 -14.00 -5.65
C ASN A 64 -13.26 -13.90 -4.66
N ALA A 65 -12.44 -12.84 -4.76
CA ALA A 65 -11.30 -12.62 -3.87
C ALA A 65 -11.76 -12.43 -2.40
N TRP A 66 -12.78 -11.62 -2.15
CA TRP A 66 -13.31 -11.43 -0.79
C TRP A 66 -14.01 -12.69 -0.26
N ASN A 67 -14.83 -13.35 -1.08
CA ASN A 67 -15.53 -14.57 -0.68
C ASN A 67 -14.58 -15.74 -0.38
N ALA A 68 -13.42 -15.80 -1.04
CA ALA A 68 -12.42 -16.83 -0.80
C ALA A 68 -11.77 -16.77 0.61
N LEU A 69 -11.84 -15.62 1.29
CA LEU A 69 -11.30 -15.46 2.65
C LEU A 69 -12.16 -16.15 3.73
N GLY A 70 -13.41 -16.50 3.41
CA GLY A 70 -14.28 -17.26 4.32
C GLY A 70 -14.44 -16.62 5.69
N ASN A 71 -14.07 -17.37 6.73
CA ASN A 71 -14.20 -16.99 8.14
C ASN A 71 -12.95 -16.32 8.74
N MET A 72 -12.00 -15.87 7.91
CA MET A 72 -10.84 -15.08 8.35
C MET A 72 -11.29 -13.94 9.28
N SER A 73 -10.62 -13.75 10.40
CA SER A 73 -10.95 -12.67 11.34
C SER A 73 -10.61 -11.30 10.77
N LYS A 74 -11.14 -10.25 11.40
CA LYS A 74 -10.82 -8.87 10.97
C LYS A 74 -9.36 -8.55 11.25
N GLU A 75 -8.85 -9.02 12.38
CA GLU A 75 -7.49 -8.83 12.85
C GLU A 75 -6.49 -9.53 11.90
N GLU A 76 -6.74 -10.78 11.53
CA GLU A 76 -5.92 -11.49 10.52
C GLU A 76 -5.91 -10.74 9.18
N ALA A 77 -7.07 -10.27 8.71
CA ALA A 77 -7.15 -9.53 7.46
C ALA A 77 -6.38 -8.19 7.50
N MET A 78 -6.36 -7.50 8.65
CA MET A 78 -5.55 -6.29 8.82
C MET A 78 -4.05 -6.59 8.75
N ALA A 79 -3.60 -7.67 9.42
CA ALA A 79 -2.21 -8.08 9.40
C ALA A 79 -1.75 -8.44 7.98
N GLU A 80 -2.52 -9.27 7.27
CA GLU A 80 -2.22 -9.68 5.89
C GLU A 80 -2.21 -8.48 4.92
N TYR A 81 -3.07 -7.48 5.11
CA TYR A 81 -3.05 -6.25 4.31
C TYR A 81 -1.74 -5.47 4.50
N VAL A 82 -1.31 -5.31 5.75
CA VAL A 82 -0.06 -4.60 6.09
C VAL A 82 1.15 -5.36 5.54
N GLU A 83 1.21 -6.68 5.76
CA GLU A 83 2.29 -7.52 5.25
C GLU A 83 2.39 -7.48 3.72
N LEU A 84 1.26 -7.56 3.02
CA LEU A 84 1.24 -7.50 1.57
C LEU A 84 1.72 -6.14 1.05
N LEU A 85 1.33 -5.02 1.67
CA LEU A 85 1.85 -3.70 1.30
C LEU A 85 3.37 -3.65 1.48
N LEU A 86 3.88 -4.09 2.63
CA LEU A 86 5.32 -4.05 2.92
C LEU A 86 6.12 -4.88 1.93
N ALA A 87 5.62 -6.06 1.53
CA ALA A 87 6.25 -6.90 0.52
C ALA A 87 6.27 -6.24 -0.87
N ILE A 88 5.21 -5.50 -1.23
CA ILE A 88 5.18 -4.72 -2.48
C ILE A 88 6.23 -3.61 -2.44
N CYS A 89 6.34 -2.89 -1.32
CA CYS A 89 7.32 -1.83 -1.16
C CYS A 89 8.76 -2.37 -1.21
N GLU A 90 9.06 -3.47 -0.50
CA GLU A 90 10.39 -4.10 -0.53
C GLU A 90 10.79 -4.51 -1.94
N LYS A 91 9.85 -5.12 -2.69
CA LYS A 91 10.09 -5.47 -4.09
C LYS A 91 10.36 -4.23 -4.96
N ALA A 92 9.62 -3.14 -4.75
CA ALA A 92 9.83 -1.90 -5.49
C ALA A 92 11.20 -1.26 -5.17
N GLU A 93 11.65 -1.33 -3.92
CA GLU A 93 12.99 -0.88 -3.52
C GLU A 93 14.11 -1.68 -4.20
N ASP A 94 13.92 -3.00 -4.35
CA ASP A 94 14.89 -3.87 -5.02
C ASP A 94 14.93 -3.67 -6.55
N GLU A 95 13.80 -3.32 -7.18
CA GLU A 95 13.67 -3.24 -8.64
C GLU A 95 14.02 -1.86 -9.22
N HIS A 96 13.91 -0.78 -8.43
CA HIS A 96 14.06 0.59 -8.93
C HIS A 96 15.34 1.28 -8.44
N ASN A 97 16.13 1.85 -9.36
CA ASN A 97 17.20 2.76 -8.98
C ASN A 97 16.60 4.10 -8.52
N ILE A 98 17.21 4.73 -7.51
CA ILE A 98 16.83 6.06 -7.03
C ILE A 98 16.92 7.10 -8.15
N ASP A 99 17.80 6.93 -9.11
CA ASP A 99 17.93 7.87 -10.23
C ASP A 99 16.67 7.85 -11.11
N ASP A 100 16.07 6.68 -11.33
CA ASP A 100 14.82 6.56 -12.09
C ASP A 100 13.66 7.19 -11.31
N PHE A 101 13.65 6.98 -9.99
CA PHE A 101 12.69 7.62 -9.10
C PHE A 101 12.83 9.15 -9.15
N LEU A 102 14.04 9.69 -8.98
CA LEU A 102 14.37 11.12 -8.96
C LEU A 102 13.99 11.87 -10.25
N ASN A 103 13.90 11.15 -11.37
CA ASN A 103 13.53 11.70 -12.65
C ASN A 103 12.05 11.47 -13.02
N ASP A 104 11.27 10.79 -12.18
CA ASP A 104 9.86 10.50 -12.44
C ASP A 104 9.01 11.80 -12.34
N PRO A 105 8.26 12.19 -13.39
CA PRO A 105 7.34 13.32 -13.33
C PRO A 105 6.32 13.24 -12.19
N ALA A 106 5.93 12.04 -11.77
CA ALA A 106 5.05 11.79 -10.63
C ALA A 106 5.64 12.27 -9.30
N LEU A 107 6.97 12.46 -9.20
CA LEU A 107 7.60 13.02 -8.01
C LEU A 107 7.04 14.39 -7.62
N LYS A 108 6.60 15.19 -8.58
CA LYS A 108 6.01 16.50 -8.27
C LYS A 108 4.74 16.36 -7.42
N GLU A 109 3.96 15.31 -7.67
CA GLU A 109 2.76 14.98 -6.87
C GLU A 109 3.18 14.35 -5.54
N ILE A 110 4.18 13.46 -5.56
CA ILE A 110 4.69 12.79 -4.36
C ILE A 110 5.29 13.79 -3.37
N VAL A 111 5.98 14.84 -3.81
CA VAL A 111 6.59 15.86 -2.91
C VAL A 111 5.55 16.49 -1.97
N GLN A 112 4.31 16.69 -2.43
CA GLN A 112 3.24 17.25 -1.58
C GLN A 112 2.68 16.21 -0.61
N LEU A 113 2.67 14.94 -1.01
CA LEU A 113 2.19 13.81 -0.20
C LEU A 113 3.28 13.23 0.71
N GLU A 114 4.55 13.65 0.53
CA GLU A 114 5.71 13.13 1.25
C GLU A 114 5.54 13.17 2.78
N PRO A 115 5.03 14.24 3.40
CA PRO A 115 4.83 14.26 4.85
C PRO A 115 3.84 13.19 5.33
N MET A 116 2.81 12.92 4.54
CA MET A 116 1.82 11.88 4.83
C MET A 116 2.45 10.48 4.66
N PHE A 117 3.15 10.25 3.54
CA PHE A 117 3.83 8.97 3.31
C PHE A 117 4.87 8.68 4.40
N ARG A 118 5.72 9.66 4.74
CA ARG A 118 6.73 9.53 5.80
C ARG A 118 6.09 9.14 7.13
N LYS A 119 5.06 9.87 7.56
CA LYS A 119 4.33 9.57 8.80
C LYS A 119 3.75 8.15 8.78
N ASN A 120 3.11 7.76 7.67
CA ASN A 120 2.47 6.46 7.59
C ASN A 120 3.47 5.30 7.52
N PHE A 121 4.58 5.46 6.81
CA PHE A 121 5.66 4.47 6.82
C PHE A 121 6.34 4.39 8.19
N GLU A 122 6.49 5.49 8.92
CA GLU A 122 6.95 5.47 10.32
C GLU A 122 6.01 4.64 11.21
N ILE A 123 4.69 4.78 11.04
CA ILE A 123 3.69 3.96 11.75
C ILE A 123 3.89 2.47 11.45
N LEU A 124 4.27 2.13 10.22
CA LEU A 124 4.59 0.77 9.78
C LEU A 124 6.01 0.30 10.18
N GLY A 125 6.77 1.12 10.92
CA GLY A 125 8.15 0.79 11.32
C GLY A 125 9.16 0.87 10.17
N ARG A 126 8.84 1.59 9.10
CA ARG A 126 9.71 1.87 7.95
C ARG A 126 10.09 3.35 7.95
N THR A 127 11.25 3.69 8.50
CA THR A 127 11.69 5.09 8.65
C THR A 127 12.76 5.53 7.63
N SER A 128 13.37 4.59 6.90
CA SER A 128 14.39 4.88 5.88
C SER A 128 14.46 3.78 4.82
N MET A 129 14.82 4.16 3.59
CA MET A 129 15.20 3.19 2.56
C MET A 129 16.50 2.49 2.95
N LYS A 130 16.50 1.16 2.86
CA LYS A 130 17.62 0.32 3.26
C LYS A 130 18.93 0.79 2.61
N GLY A 131 19.93 1.16 3.42
CA GLY A 131 21.25 1.57 2.95
C GLY A 131 21.43 3.06 2.58
N ARG A 132 20.42 3.91 2.80
CA ARG A 132 20.54 5.38 2.58
C ARG A 132 20.22 6.24 3.80
N GLU A 133 20.23 5.62 4.98
CA GLU A 133 19.99 6.25 6.28
C GLU A 133 20.76 7.57 6.42
N GLY A 134 20.02 8.69 6.51
CA GLY A 134 20.59 10.01 6.77
C GLY A 134 21.07 10.79 5.54
N GLN A 135 20.84 10.29 4.32
CA GLN A 135 21.07 11.07 3.11
C GLN A 135 19.98 12.13 2.93
N THR A 136 20.34 13.31 2.40
CA THR A 136 19.39 14.35 2.02
C THR A 136 19.50 14.60 0.52
N ILE A 137 18.39 14.49 -0.19
CA ILE A 137 18.28 14.85 -1.61
C ILE A 137 17.47 16.14 -1.76
N GLU A 138 17.76 16.92 -2.80
CA GLU A 138 17.01 18.13 -3.13
C GLU A 138 16.22 17.90 -4.40
N VAL A 139 14.89 17.90 -4.30
CA VAL A 139 13.97 17.73 -5.42
C VAL A 139 13.16 19.01 -5.58
N ASN A 140 13.38 19.72 -6.70
CA ASN A 140 12.71 21.00 -7.01
C ASN A 140 12.79 22.04 -5.86
N GLY A 141 13.93 22.15 -5.18
CA GLY A 141 14.14 23.08 -4.06
C GLY A 141 13.63 22.59 -2.69
N THR A 142 13.08 21.38 -2.62
CA THR A 142 12.65 20.74 -1.36
C THR A 142 13.67 19.69 -0.92
N LYS A 143 14.15 19.78 0.32
CA LYS A 143 15.08 18.80 0.90
C LYS A 143 14.31 17.62 1.50
N ILE A 144 14.56 16.42 1.00
CA ILE A 144 13.96 15.17 1.47
C ILE A 144 15.06 14.32 2.12
N GLN A 145 14.84 13.88 3.35
CA GLN A 145 15.72 12.92 4.03
C GLN A 145 15.32 11.49 3.66
N LEU A 146 16.28 10.68 3.22
CA LEU A 146 16.12 9.27 2.84
C LEU A 146 16.31 8.31 4.02
#